data_AF-A0A352NES0-F1
#
_entry.id   AF-A0A352NES0-F1
#
_cell.length_a   1.000
_cell.length_b   1.000
_cell.length_c   1.000
_cell.angle_alpha   90.00
_cell.angle_beta   90.00
_cell.angle_gamma   90.00
#
_symmetry.space_group_name_H-M   'P 1'
#
loop_
_entity.id
_entity.type
_entity.pdbx_description
1 polymer ?
#
loop_
_entity_poly.entity_id
_entity_poly.type
_entity_poly.pdbx_seq_one_letter_code
_entity_poly.pdbx_strand_id
1 'polypeptide(L)' 'PYDKGWTAKLDGKPVKLDRAQQGFMKLDAPTGQHKVELQFFPQGLKAGLTCFFVGIFLFIGYDFVKRKSSMRDQKH' A
#
# COMPACT_ATOMS: atom_id res chain seq x y z
N PRO A 1 8.89 -5.70 16.59
CA PRO A 1 9.67 -6.11 15.40
C PRO A 1 9.51 -5.11 14.24
N TYR A 2 10.59 -4.84 13.50
CA TYR A 2 10.63 -3.88 12.38
C TYR A 2 9.64 -4.27 11.27
N ASP A 3 8.52 -3.56 11.19
CA ASP A 3 7.57 -3.72 10.10
C ASP A 3 7.94 -2.77 8.96
N LYS A 4 7.91 -3.27 7.72
CA LYS A 4 8.26 -2.49 6.52
C LYS A 4 7.25 -1.34 6.25
N GLY A 5 6.17 -1.26 7.02
CA GLY A 5 5.20 -0.16 6.98
C GLY A 5 5.63 1.11 7.73
N TRP A 6 6.68 1.07 8.54
CA TRP A 6 7.11 2.25 9.30
C TRP A 6 8.01 3.18 8.49
N THR A 7 7.71 4.48 8.59
CA THR A 7 8.53 5.59 8.06
C THR A 7 8.70 6.61 9.18
N ALA A 8 9.88 7.23 9.28
CA ALA A 8 10.12 8.28 10.26
C ALA A 8 10.40 9.62 9.58
N LYS A 9 10.02 10.70 10.26
CA LYS A 9 10.41 12.06 9.92
C LYS A 9 11.13 12.68 11.11
N LEU A 10 12.23 13.36 10.85
CA LEU A 10 12.96 14.16 11.82
C LEU A 10 12.72 15.63 11.48
N ASP A 11 12.11 16.37 12.40
CA ASP A 11 11.77 17.79 12.20
C ASP A 11 11.02 18.06 10.89
N GLY A 12 10.10 17.15 10.53
CA GLY A 12 9.30 17.21 9.30
C GLY A 12 9.98 16.69 8.04
N LYS A 13 11.29 16.41 8.07
CA LYS A 13 12.02 15.83 6.92
C LYS A 13 12.01 14.30 6.99
N PRO A 14 11.64 13.59 5.91
CA PRO A 14 11.64 12.14 5.89
C PRO A 14 13.08 11.61 6.08
N VAL A 15 13.24 10.72 7.06
CA VAL A 15 14.51 10.06 7.36
C VAL A 15 14.39 8.57 7.10
N LYS A 16 15.48 7.97 6.60
CA LYS A 16 15.54 6.52 6.43
C LYS A 16 15.67 5.89 7.83
N LEU A 17 14.70 5.04 8.15
CA LEU A 17 14.80 4.15 9.29
C LEU A 17 15.74 3.01 8.92
N ASP A 18 16.82 2.86 9.69
CA ASP A 18 17.69 1.69 9.56
C ASP A 18 17.28 0.62 10.56
N ARG A 19 17.47 -0.63 10.17
CA ARG A 19 17.24 -1.78 11.04
C ARG A 19 18.37 -1.89 12.06
N ALA A 20 18.05 -1.81 13.34
CA ALA A 20 18.93 -2.21 14.43
C ALA A 20 18.52 -3.60 14.94
N GLN A 21 19.52 -4.49 15.06
CA GLN A 21 19.44 -5.78 15.74
C GLN A 21 18.10 -6.52 15.60
N GLN A 22 17.77 -6.93 14.38
CA GLN A 22 16.65 -7.84 14.05
C GLN A 22 15.25 -7.47 14.60
N GLY A 23 15.00 -6.22 15.00
CA GLY A 23 13.67 -5.86 15.51
C GLY A 23 13.44 -4.41 15.90
N PHE A 24 14.50 -3.62 16.06
CA PHE A 24 14.44 -2.23 16.50
C PHE A 24 14.69 -1.26 15.33
N MET A 25 14.11 -0.08 15.44
CA MET A 25 14.29 1.02 14.49
C MET A 25 15.37 1.95 15.06
N LYS A 26 16.44 2.22 14.30
CA LYS A 26 17.43 3.25 14.63
C LYS A 26 17.35 4.40 13.63
N LEU A 27 17.60 5.60 14.13
CA LEU A 27 17.80 6.81 13.33
C LEU A 27 18.94 7.62 13.97
N ASP A 28 19.84 8.13 13.15
CA ASP A 28 20.91 9.01 13.62
C ASP A 28 20.34 10.43 13.72
N ALA A 29 20.13 10.91 14.94
CA ALA A 29 19.72 12.28 15.21
C ALA A 29 20.96 13.14 15.49
N PRO A 30 21.04 14.37 14.93
CA PRO A 30 22.07 15.33 15.34
C PRO A 30 21.98 15.64 16.83
N THR A 31 23.05 16.18 17.40
CA THR A 31 23.06 16.68 18.79
C THR A 31 22.12 17.87 18.93
N GLY A 32 21.05 17.73 19.72
CA GLY A 32 20.06 18.77 19.95
C GLY A 32 18.70 18.22 20.37
N GLN A 33 17.70 19.11 20.47
CA GLN A 33 16.29 18.70 20.59
C GLN A 33 15.73 18.50 19.19
N HIS A 34 15.22 17.30 18.93
CA HIS A 34 14.62 16.95 17.64
C HIS A 34 13.28 16.26 17.85
N LYS A 35 12.32 16.55 16.98
CA LYS A 35 11.01 15.89 16.98
C LYS A 35 11.03 14.74 15.98
N VAL A 36 10.83 13.53 16.49
CA VAL A 36 10.69 12.33 15.67
C VAL A 36 9.21 12.01 15.49
N GLU A 37 8.75 11.95 14.25
CA GLU A 37 7.40 11.52 13.89
C GLU A 37 7.47 10.16 13.21
N LEU A 38 6.84 9.15 13.80
CA LEU A 38 6.71 7.82 13.22
C LEU A 38 5.35 7.70 12.54
N GLN A 39 5.37 7.41 11.24
CA GLN A 39 4.17 7.21 10.43
C GLN A 39 4.14 5.76 9.97
N PHE A 40 3.06 5.06 10.31
CA PHE A 40 2.81 3.69 9.87
C PHE A 40 1.89 3.70 8.63
N PHE A 41 2.37 3.10 7.55
CA PHE A 41 1.58 2.83 6.36
C PHE A 41 1.50 1.32 6.12
N PRO A 42 0.33 0.69 6.33
CA PRO A 42 0.17 -0.75 6.18
C PRO A 42 0.39 -1.18 4.73
N GLN A 43 1.40 -2.02 4.48
CA GLN A 43 1.69 -2.50 3.12
C GLN A 43 0.55 -3.34 2.53
N GLY A 44 -0.18 -4.06 3.39
CA GLY A 44 -1.36 -4.82 3.02
C GLY A 44 -2.47 -3.97 2.42
N LEU A 45 -2.55 -2.68 2.75
CA LEU A 45 -3.57 -1.78 2.19
C LEU A 45 -3.34 -1.51 0.70
N LYS A 46 -2.08 -1.33 0.28
CA LYS A 46 -1.73 -1.17 -1.14
C LYS A 46 -2.07 -2.44 -1.93
N ALA A 47 -1.64 -3.61 -1.42
CA ALA A 47 -1.94 -4.88 -2.05
C ALA A 47 -3.46 -5.15 -2.13
N GLY A 48 -4.18 -4.88 -1.04
CA GLY A 48 -5.64 -5.03 -0.97
C GLY A 48 -6.36 -4.12 -1.97
N LEU A 49 -5.95 -2.87 -2.10
CA LEU A 49 -6.50 -1.95 -3.10
C LEU A 49 -6.29 -2.46 -4.53
N THR A 50 -5.08 -2.92 -4.86
CA THR A 50 -4.81 -3.50 -6.18
C THR A 50 -5.70 -4.71 -6.46
N CYS A 51 -5.79 -5.65 -5.52
CA CYS A 51 -6.67 -6.83 -5.67
C CYS A 51 -8.14 -6.45 -5.84
N PHE A 52 -8.62 -5.45 -5.09
CA PHE A 52 -9.99 -4.96 -5.17
C PHE A 52 -10.31 -4.39 -6.56
N PHE A 53 -9.45 -3.52 -7.09
CA PHE A 53 -9.66 -2.96 -8.43
C PHE A 53 -9.61 -4.04 -9.50
N VAL A 54 -8.64 -4.96 -9.44
CA VAL A 54 -8.55 -6.08 -10.38
C VAL A 54 -9.84 -6.93 -10.35
N GLY A 55 -10.35 -7.24 -9.16
CA GLY A 55 -11.62 -7.96 -9.00
C GLY A 55 -12.81 -7.25 -9.66
N ILE A 56 -12.92 -5.92 -9.46
CA ILE A 56 -13.96 -5.11 -10.10
C ILE A 56 -13.81 -5.12 -11.62
N PHE A 57 -12.60 -4.93 -12.16
CA PHE A 57 -12.39 -4.92 -13.61
C PHE A 57 -12.72 -6.27 -14.25
N LEU A 58 -12.34 -7.38 -13.61
CA LEU A 58 -12.69 -8.72 -14.08
C LEU A 58 -14.20 -8.95 -14.05
N PHE A 59 -14.87 -8.51 -12.99
CA PHE A 59 -16.32 -8.64 -12.87
C PHE A 59 -17.07 -7.83 -13.94
N ILE A 60 -16.69 -6.57 -14.14
CA ILE A 60 -17.28 -5.71 -15.18
C ILE A 60 -17.01 -6.29 -16.57
N GLY A 61 -15.77 -6.74 -16.83
CA GLY A 61 -15.40 -7.36 -18.10
C GLY A 61 -16.22 -8.62 -18.39
N TYR A 62 -16.39 -9.48 -17.37
CA TYR A 62 -17.22 -10.68 -17.46
C TYR A 62 -18.69 -10.36 -17.75
N ASP A 63 -19.29 -9.42 -17.01
CA ASP A 63 -20.68 -9.00 -17.21
C ASP A 63 -20.89 -8.41 -18.61
N PHE A 64 -19.95 -7.60 -19.09
CA PHE A 64 -20.01 -7.03 -20.44
C PHE A 64 -19.95 -8.10 -21.54
N VAL A 65 -19.05 -9.09 -21.42
CA VAL A 65 -18.97 -10.21 -22.37
C VAL A 65 -20.28 -11.00 -22.38
N LYS A 66 -20.82 -11.32 -21.20
CA LYS A 66 -22.08 -12.09 -21.06
C LYS A 66 -23.28 -11.35 -21.66
N ARG A 67 -23.40 -10.04 -21.42
CA ARG A 67 -24.46 -9.21 -22.04
C ARG A 67 -24.34 -9.18 -23.57
N LYS A 68 -23.10 -9.09 -24.09
CA LYS A 68 -22.84 -9.04 -25.53
C LYS A 68 -23.05 -10.38 -26.24
N SER A 69 -22.94 -11.52 -25.55
CA SER A 69 -23.29 -12.84 -26.12
C SER A 69 -24.80 -13.03 -26.14
N SER A 70 -25.50 -12.70 -25.05
CA SER A 70 -26.97 -12.81 -24.98
C SER A 70 -27.70 -11.96 -26.04
N MET A 71 -27.18 -10.78 -26.38
CA MET A 71 -27.73 -9.94 -27.47
C MET A 71 -27.41 -10.46 -28.88
N ARG A 72 -26.42 -11.35 -29.02
CA ARG A 72 -26.01 -11.92 -30.32
C ARG A 72 -26.85 -13.16 -30.65
N ASP A 73 -27.18 -13.96 -29.65
CA ASP A 73 -28.04 -15.15 -29.81
C ASP A 73 -29.50 -14.76 -30.13
N GLN A 74 -29.99 -13.61 -29.66
CA GLN A 74 -31.36 -13.16 -29.96
C GLN A 74 -31.53 -12.55 -31.37
N LYS A 75 -30.45 -12.40 -32.14
CA LYS A 75 -30.45 -11.80 -33.49
C LYS A 75 -30.39 -12.84 -34.62
N HIS A 76 -30.30 -14.13 -34.29
CA HIS A 76 -30.42 -15.26 -35.20
C HIS A 76 -31.78 -15.94 -35.04
#